data_AF-H3DQ92-F1
#
_entry.id   AF-H3DQ92-F1
#
_cell.length_a   1.000
_cell.length_b   1.000
_cell.length_c   1.000
_cell.angle_alpha   90.00
_cell.angle_beta   90.00
_cell.angle_gamma   90.00
#
_symmetry.space_group_name_H-M   'P 1'
#
loop_
_entity.id
_entity.type
_entity.pdbx_description
1 polymer ?
#
loop_
_entity_poly.entity_id
_entity_poly.type
_entity_poly.pdbx_seq_one_letter_code
_entity_poly.pdbx_strand_id
1 'polypeptide(L)'
;CEDYRNTKSASKLSVKAQKIYDEFISTDAPREINIDHETRDITKANLLALTPSCFDPAQHKIYMLMAKDCYPRFLRSQTYRDLVQQAKQRTKNQDAKKALRVRPQLENWKLK
;
A
#
# COMPACT_ATOMS: atom_id res chain seq x y z
N CYS A 1 3.82 1.71 -9.20
CA CYS A 1 2.82 2.04 -10.24
C CYS A 1 1.95 3.25 -9.87
N GLU A 2 1.33 3.31 -8.69
CA GLU A 2 0.48 4.47 -8.31
C GLU A 2 1.21 5.82 -8.34
N ASP A 3 2.42 5.91 -7.79
CA ASP A 3 3.23 7.13 -7.88
C ASP A 3 3.63 7.50 -9.33
N TYR A 4 3.82 6.50 -10.20
CA TYR A 4 4.09 6.72 -11.62
C TYR A 4 2.87 7.32 -12.32
N ARG A 5 1.68 6.73 -12.13
CA ARG A 5 0.41 7.18 -12.72
C ARG A 5 0.12 8.66 -12.45
N ASN A 6 0.48 9.14 -11.25
CA ASN A 6 0.23 10.51 -10.81
C ASN A 6 1.30 11.53 -11.27
N THR A 7 2.28 11.11 -12.06
CA THR A 7 3.38 11.98 -12.50
C THR A 7 2.94 12.88 -13.66
N LYS A 8 2.91 14.20 -13.41
CA LYS A 8 2.45 15.21 -14.39
C LYS A 8 3.52 15.65 -15.40
N SER A 9 4.80 15.52 -15.05
CA SER A 9 5.92 15.97 -15.88
C SER A 9 6.40 14.85 -16.79
N ALA A 10 6.39 15.08 -18.10
CA ALA A 10 6.79 14.08 -19.10
C ALA A 10 8.24 13.59 -18.93
N SER A 11 9.18 14.50 -18.60
CA SER A 11 10.57 14.13 -18.35
C SER A 11 10.71 13.23 -17.11
N LYS A 12 10.02 13.57 -16.01
CA LYS A 12 9.97 12.72 -14.81
C LYS A 12 9.27 11.38 -15.07
N LEU A 13 8.23 11.38 -15.91
CA LEU A 13 7.48 10.19 -16.27
C LEU A 13 8.40 9.18 -16.98
N SER A 14 9.16 9.61 -17.99
CA SER A 14 10.13 8.76 -18.69
C SER A 14 11.16 8.13 -17.73
N VAL A 15 11.80 8.96 -16.88
CA VAL A 15 12.80 8.47 -15.91
C VAL A 15 12.19 7.46 -14.93
N LYS A 16 10.99 7.71 -14.42
CA LYS A 16 10.29 6.78 -13.53
C LYS A 16 9.89 5.49 -14.25
N ALA A 17 9.48 5.57 -15.51
CA ALA A 17 9.11 4.40 -16.31
C ALA A 17 10.30 3.45 -16.41
N GLN A 18 11.45 3.98 -16.83
CA GLN A 18 12.68 3.22 -16.96
C GLN A 18 13.10 2.60 -15.63
N LYS A 19 13.09 3.39 -14.55
CA LYS A 19 13.43 2.90 -13.21
C LYS A 19 12.54 1.74 -12.77
N ILE A 20 11.23 1.82 -13.01
CA ILE A 20 10.30 0.73 -12.65
C ILE A 20 10.60 -0.52 -13.48
N TYR A 21 10.86 -0.36 -14.78
CA TYR A 21 11.17 -1.47 -15.66
C TYR A 21 12.45 -2.20 -15.23
N ASP A 22 13.53 -1.46 -14.99
CA ASP A 22 14.83 -2.02 -14.62
C ASP A 22 14.83 -2.62 -13.21
N GLU A 23 14.07 -2.06 -12.27
CA GLU A 23 14.02 -2.55 -10.90
C GLU A 23 13.10 -3.77 -10.73
N PHE A 24 12.01 -3.85 -11.50
CA PHE A 24 10.93 -4.83 -11.25
C PHE A 24 10.49 -5.68 -12.45
N ILE A 25 10.60 -5.23 -13.70
CA ILE A 25 9.95 -5.87 -14.86
C ILE A 25 10.90 -6.70 -15.73
N SER A 26 12.13 -6.21 -15.92
CA SER A 26 13.15 -6.87 -16.72
C SER A 26 13.45 -8.29 -16.21
N THR A 27 13.83 -9.21 -17.10
CA THR A 27 14.27 -10.57 -16.75
C THR A 27 15.45 -10.59 -15.80
N ASP A 28 16.28 -9.55 -15.86
CA ASP A 28 17.49 -9.42 -15.06
C ASP A 28 17.30 -8.40 -13.91
N ALA A 29 16.05 -8.05 -13.61
CA ALA A 29 15.74 -7.06 -12.60
C ALA A 29 16.10 -7.59 -11.20
N PRO A 30 16.79 -6.79 -10.36
CA PRO A 30 17.22 -7.23 -9.03
C PRO A 30 16.04 -7.54 -8.09
N ARG A 31 14.85 -7.01 -8.40
CA ARG A 31 13.60 -7.24 -7.67
C ARG A 31 12.49 -7.66 -8.64
N GLU A 32 12.85 -8.51 -9.60
CA GLU A 32 11.90 -9.05 -10.59
C GLU A 32 10.61 -9.53 -9.93
N ILE A 33 9.48 -9.08 -10.44
CA ILE A 33 8.16 -9.50 -9.98
C ILE A 33 7.66 -10.71 -10.79
N ASN A 34 6.92 -11.60 -10.12
CA ASN A 34 6.37 -12.79 -10.76
C ASN A 34 5.18 -12.45 -11.68
N ILE A 35 5.46 -12.23 -12.96
CA ILE A 35 4.48 -12.01 -14.04
C ILE A 35 4.80 -12.92 -15.24
N ASP A 36 3.78 -13.26 -16.02
CA ASP A 36 3.96 -14.07 -17.24
C ASP A 36 4.66 -13.28 -18.36
N HIS A 37 5.22 -14.01 -19.33
CA HIS A 37 5.97 -13.45 -20.46
C HIS A 37 5.12 -12.46 -21.28
N GLU A 38 3.85 -12.81 -21.53
CA GLU A 38 2.91 -11.94 -22.26
C GLU A 38 2.73 -10.58 -21.57
N THR A 39 2.50 -10.58 -20.26
CA THR A 39 2.35 -9.34 -19.48
C THR A 39 3.63 -8.50 -19.53
N ARG A 40 4.80 -9.14 -19.47
CA ARG A 40 6.09 -8.45 -19.57
C ARG A 40 6.27 -7.78 -20.93
N ASP A 41 5.98 -8.49 -22.01
CA ASP A 41 6.12 -7.97 -23.37
C ASP A 41 5.16 -6.81 -23.64
N ILE A 42 3.90 -6.93 -23.20
CA ILE A 42 2.93 -5.82 -23.26
C ILE A 42 3.45 -4.61 -22.47
N THR A 43 3.96 -4.82 -21.26
CA THR A 43 4.51 -3.75 -20.42
C THR A 43 5.70 -3.07 -21.10
N LYS A 44 6.58 -3.85 -21.73
CA LYS A 44 7.73 -3.35 -22.49
C LYS A 44 7.29 -2.53 -23.70
N ALA A 45 6.29 -2.98 -24.45
CA ALA A 45 5.73 -2.23 -25.58
C ALA A 45 5.12 -0.90 -25.14
N ASN A 46 4.41 -0.88 -24.00
CA ASN A 46 3.82 0.34 -23.46
C ASN A 46 4.85 1.42 -23.09
N LEU A 47 6.09 1.04 -22.77
CA LEU A 47 7.16 2.00 -22.49
C LEU A 47 7.50 2.90 -23.68
N LEU A 48 7.15 2.49 -24.91
CA LEU A 48 7.33 3.33 -26.09
C LEU A 48 6.35 4.52 -26.11
N ALA A 49 5.15 4.34 -25.54
CA ALA A 49 4.11 5.37 -25.48
C ALA A 49 4.15 6.20 -24.20
N LEU A 50 4.80 5.70 -23.12
CA LEU A 50 4.94 6.36 -21.82
C LEU A 50 3.62 6.91 -21.26
N THR A 51 2.54 6.14 -21.34
CA THR A 51 1.24 6.55 -20.82
C THR A 51 1.15 6.31 -19.30
N PRO A 52 0.27 7.02 -18.57
CA PRO A 52 0.04 6.76 -17.15
C PRO A 52 -0.40 5.31 -16.83
N SER A 53 -0.95 4.60 -17.81
CA SER A 53 -1.40 3.20 -17.73
C SER A 53 -0.33 2.18 -18.14
N CYS A 54 0.92 2.60 -18.38
CA CYS A 54 1.99 1.75 -18.91
C CYS A 54 2.17 0.43 -18.15
N PHE A 55 2.00 0.47 -16.82
CA PHE A 55 2.19 -0.67 -15.92
C PHE A 55 0.88 -1.32 -15.45
N ASP A 56 -0.27 -0.94 -16.00
CA ASP A 56 -1.57 -1.47 -15.55
C ASP A 56 -1.65 -3.01 -15.67
N PRO A 57 -1.17 -3.66 -16.76
CA PRO A 57 -1.19 -5.12 -16.87
C PRO A 57 -0.36 -5.81 -15.77
N ALA A 58 0.90 -5.39 -15.61
CA ALA A 58 1.80 -5.94 -14.60
C ALA A 58 1.30 -5.67 -13.17
N GLN A 59 0.82 -4.46 -12.92
CA GLN A 59 0.25 -4.08 -11.63
C GLN A 59 -0.96 -4.94 -11.27
N HIS A 60 -1.86 -5.18 -12.24
CA HIS A 60 -3.04 -6.01 -12.01
C HIS A 60 -2.66 -7.46 -11.66
N LYS A 61 -1.72 -8.06 -12.38
CA LYS A 61 -1.23 -9.43 -12.10
C LYS A 61 -0.68 -9.56 -10.68
N ILE A 62 0.19 -8.63 -10.26
CA ILE A 62 0.76 -8.65 -8.90
C ILE A 62 -0.30 -8.34 -7.84
N TYR A 63 -1.20 -7.40 -8.10
CA TYR A 63 -2.30 -7.12 -7.18
C TYR A 63 -3.14 -8.37 -6.93
N MET A 64 -3.51 -9.09 -8.00
CA MET A 64 -4.29 -10.32 -7.87
C MET A 64 -3.52 -11.44 -7.18
N LEU A 65 -2.21 -11.58 -7.45
CA LEU A 65 -1.35 -12.53 -6.73
C LEU A 65 -1.33 -12.22 -5.22
N MET A 66 -1.10 -10.95 -4.86
CA MET A 66 -1.10 -10.52 -3.47
C MET A 66 -2.46 -10.74 -2.81
N ALA A 67 -3.56 -10.38 -3.48
CA ALA A 67 -4.90 -10.50 -2.95
C ALA A 67 -5.29 -11.97 -2.70
N LYS A 68 -4.87 -12.89 -3.56
CA LYS A 68 -5.22 -14.31 -3.47
C LYS A 68 -4.33 -15.10 -2.51
N ASP A 69 -3.05 -14.74 -2.37
CA ASP A 69 -2.09 -15.53 -1.61
C ASP A 69 -1.45 -14.78 -0.43
N CYS A 70 -0.82 -13.63 -0.67
CA CYS A 70 -0.11 -12.89 0.39
C CYS A 70 -1.06 -12.34 1.45
N TYR A 71 -2.18 -11.75 1.03
CA TYR A 71 -3.10 -11.04 1.90
C TYR A 71 -3.83 -11.98 2.88
N PRO A 72 -4.40 -13.13 2.47
CA PRO A 72 -5.02 -14.08 3.41
C PRO A 72 -4.02 -14.63 4.43
N ARG A 73 -2.75 -14.85 4.03
CA ARG A 73 -1.68 -15.27 4.93
C ARG A 73 -1.33 -14.15 5.92
N PHE A 74 -1.22 -12.91 5.45
CA PHE A 74 -0.97 -11.75 6.29
C PHE A 74 -2.05 -11.58 7.37
N LEU A 75 -3.33 -11.72 7.05
CA LEU A 75 -4.43 -11.61 8.03
C LEU A 75 -4.37 -12.66 9.14
N ARG A 76 -3.74 -13.82 8.87
CA ARG A 76 -3.52 -14.88 9.87
C ARG A 76 -2.18 -14.76 10.60
N SER A 77 -1.28 -13.90 10.13
CA SER A 77 0.08 -13.76 10.68
C SER A 77 0.07 -13.13 12.08
N GLN A 78 1.10 -13.45 12.86
CA GLN A 78 1.29 -12.84 14.18
C GLN A 78 1.44 -11.32 14.07
N THR A 79 2.18 -10.85 13.06
CA THR A 79 2.37 -9.43 12.77
C THR A 79 1.04 -8.67 12.69
N TYR A 80 0.06 -9.19 11.94
CA TYR A 80 -1.25 -8.56 11.85
C TYR A 80 -2.00 -8.59 13.18
N ARG A 81 -1.96 -9.72 13.90
CA ARG A 81 -2.63 -9.86 15.21
C ARG A 81 -2.07 -8.87 16.24
N ASP A 82 -0.74 -8.70 16.26
CA ASP A 82 -0.07 -7.74 17.13
C ASP A 82 -0.49 -6.30 16.80
N LEU A 83 -0.56 -5.96 15.51
CA LEU A 83 -1.03 -4.65 15.06
C LEU A 83 -2.48 -4.38 15.51
N VAL A 84 -3.37 -5.37 15.38
CA VAL A 84 -4.76 -5.27 15.84
C VAL A 84 -4.83 -5.07 17.36
N GLN A 85 -4.02 -5.79 18.13
CA GLN A 85 -3.98 -5.64 19.59
C GLN A 85 -3.47 -4.26 20.00
N GLN A 86 -2.41 -3.77 19.37
CA GLN A 86 -1.88 -2.42 19.60
C GLN A 86 -2.91 -1.35 19.26
N ALA A 87 -3.63 -1.49 18.15
CA ALA A 87 -4.71 -0.58 17.76
C ALA A 87 -5.82 -0.54 18.83
N LYS A 88 -6.29 -1.70 19.30
CA LYS A 88 -7.30 -1.80 20.37
C LYS A 88 -6.84 -1.12 21.66
N GLN A 89 -5.57 -1.29 22.04
CA GLN A 89 -5.04 -0.67 23.25
C GLN A 89 -4.96 0.86 23.13
N ARG A 90 -4.60 1.38 21.94
CA ARG A 90 -4.62 2.82 21.68
C ARG A 90 -6.03 3.40 21.82
N THR A 91 -7.04 2.73 21.28
CA THR A 91 -8.44 3.16 21.41
C THR A 91 -8.88 3.18 22.89
N LYS A 92 -8.64 2.10 23.64
CA LYS A 92 -8.94 2.04 25.09
C LYS A 92 -8.27 3.18 25.86
N ASN A 93 -7.00 3.47 25.57
CA ASN A 93 -6.27 4.55 26.22
C ASN A 93 -6.83 5.93 25.86
N GLN A 94 -7.34 6.13 24.65
CA GLN A 94 -8.02 7.37 24.26
C GLN A 94 -9.38 7.54 24.95
N ASP A 95 -10.15 6.46 25.05
CA ASP A 95 -11.46 6.46 25.72
C ASP A 95 -11.31 6.69 27.22
N ALA A 96 -10.33 6.05 27.86
CA ALA A 96 -10.00 6.27 29.27
C ALA A 96 -9.55 7.71 29.53
N LYS A 97 -8.72 8.30 28.65
CA LYS A 97 -8.31 9.71 28.74
C LYS A 97 -9.49 10.68 28.56
N LYS A 98 -10.44 10.38 27.68
CA LYS A 98 -11.67 11.17 27.53
C LYS A 98 -12.56 11.06 28.77
N ALA A 99 -12.78 9.85 29.30
CA ALA A 99 -13.56 9.63 30.51
C ALA A 99 -12.96 10.34 31.74
N LEU A 100 -11.63 10.35 31.86
CA LEU A 100 -10.92 11.10 32.91
C LEU A 100 -11.08 12.62 32.74
N ARG A 101 -11.11 13.13 31.50
CA ARG A 101 -11.32 14.56 31.21
C ARG A 101 -12.75 15.04 31.47
N VAL A 102 -13.75 14.16 31.40
CA VAL A 102 -15.17 14.48 31.66
C VAL A 102 -15.50 14.46 33.17
N ARG A 103 -14.76 13.67 33.96
CA ARG A 103 -14.98 13.52 35.41
C ARG A 103 -14.78 14.75 36.31
N PRO A 104 -14.05 15.84 35.98
CA PRO A 104 -13.89 16.97 36.91
C PRO A 104 -15.15 17.86 37.10
N GLN A 105 -16.23 17.68 36.32
CA GLN A 105 -17.42 18.55 36.42
C GLN A 105 -18.58 17.99 37.26
N LEU A 106 -18.51 16.73 37.71
CA LEU A 106 -19.60 16.07 38.45
C LEU A 106 -19.42 16.06 39.97
N GLU A 107 -18.25 16.46 40.50
CA GLU A 107 -18.04 16.52 41.96
C GLU A 107 -18.55 17.83 42.60
N ASN A 108 -18.90 18.85 41.80
CA ASN A 108 -19.42 20.13 42.30
C ASN A 108 -20.94 20.17 42.59
N TRP A 109 -21.66 19.08 42.34
CA TRP A 109 -23.13 19.01 42.53
C TRP A 109 -23.55 18.15 43.73
N LYS A 110 -22.61 17.56 44.47
CA LYS A 110 -22.89 16.78 45.69
C LYS A 110 -22.82 17.58 47.00
N LEU A 111 -22.67 18.91 46.90
CA LEU A 111 -22.54 19.81 48.07
C LEU A 111 -23.53 21.00 48.04
N LYS A 112 -24.67 20.88 47.35
CA LYS A 112 -25.79 21.82 47.50
C LYS A 112 -27.03 21.09 47.99
#